data_AF-A0A7L4LUD4-F1
#
_entry.id   AF-A0A7L4LUD4-F1
#
_cell.length_a   1.000
_cell.length_b   1.000
_cell.length_c   1.000
_cell.angle_alpha   90.00
_cell.angle_beta   90.00
_cell.angle_gamma   90.00
#
_symmetry.space_group_name_H-M   'P 1'
#
loop_
_entity.id
_entity.type
_entity.pdbx_description
1 polymer ?
#
loop_
_entity_poly.entity_id
_entity_poly.type
_entity_poly.pdbx_seq_one_letter_code
_entity_poly.pdbx_strand_id
1 'polypeptide(L)'
;ASGMVFATLLVSCCSSPKIRARPLVSNSPFLSIWNAPTELCTERTGVQLDMEFFSFIGSTLKTSIGQNITLFYPDRLGYYPYKNEVTGEAFNGGLPQLSQLENHLKKAKEDIQFYIPSDEQFGLAVIDWENWRPVWIRNWGSKDIYRQESIELVQQRDLSLSEAEARNIAKMEFEAAAKSIMLESLKLGIELKPNRLWGYYLYPDCYNYDYKQNPHNYTGTCLDIEIERNNELKWLWEESTALYPSVYLETALRSSRNAQLFVRNRVREAIRISYVSNSTHPLPVFVYTRPVFTDVYEEYLSQNDSILMVSILNTTDMMLFSQNTCRTLDNYLRRTLTPYLINVTMAARICSQALCQDAGACARKKWNSSDYLHLNPENIVIQMTKDGKYTLQGQPAFQDLQMFIEKFDCHCYAGHSCEPRADINDIHYLHVCISEDICIHVSSNSLSNIEASEEKILSNRTVFSFTSQSKVTLSTHP
;
A
#
# COMPACT_ATOMS: atom_id res chain seq x y z
N ALA A 1 38.80 -15.70 45.07
CA ALA A 1 38.65 -15.68 43.60
C ALA A 1 37.20 -16.02 43.29
N SER A 2 36.35 -14.99 43.13
CA SER A 2 34.94 -15.18 42.79
C SER A 2 34.79 -14.98 41.29
N GLY A 3 34.64 -16.09 40.57
CA GLY A 3 34.40 -16.10 39.13
C GLY A 3 32.98 -15.63 38.84
N MET A 4 32.88 -14.43 38.27
CA MET A 4 31.63 -13.86 37.79
C MET A 4 31.37 -14.41 36.38
N VAL A 5 30.43 -15.34 36.27
CA VAL A 5 30.00 -15.92 34.99
C VAL A 5 29.13 -14.88 34.27
N PHE A 6 29.68 -14.26 33.22
CA PHE A 6 28.88 -13.48 32.28
C PHE A 6 28.05 -14.45 31.41
N ALA A 7 26.77 -14.60 31.74
CA ALA A 7 25.81 -15.18 30.81
C ALA A 7 25.53 -14.15 29.70
N THR A 8 26.17 -14.32 28.55
CA THR A 8 25.81 -13.63 27.33
C THR A 8 24.45 -14.15 26.87
N LEU A 9 23.37 -13.46 27.24
CA LEU A 9 22.09 -13.56 26.57
C LEU A 9 22.29 -13.11 25.12
N LEU A 10 22.50 -14.06 24.22
CA LEU A 10 22.30 -13.84 22.79
C LEU A 10 20.82 -13.51 22.63
N VAL A 11 20.52 -12.21 22.58
CA VAL A 11 19.28 -11.71 22.02
C VAL A 11 19.25 -12.23 20.60
N SER A 12 18.56 -13.34 20.39
CA SER A 12 18.23 -13.82 19.06
C SER A 12 17.50 -12.68 18.39
N CYS A 13 18.22 -11.97 17.52
CA CYS A 13 17.68 -10.89 16.73
C CYS A 13 16.44 -11.44 16.07
N CYS A 14 15.26 -10.88 16.40
CA CYS A 14 13.98 -11.31 15.84
C CYS A 14 14.10 -11.31 14.32
N SER A 15 14.36 -12.48 13.76
CA SER A 15 14.31 -12.69 12.32
C SER A 15 12.85 -12.45 11.97
N SER A 16 12.56 -11.33 11.31
CA SER A 16 11.20 -11.07 10.85
C SER A 16 10.74 -12.31 10.07
N PRO A 17 9.54 -12.86 10.35
CA PRO A 17 9.08 -14.04 9.64
C PRO A 17 9.17 -13.76 8.14
N LYS A 18 9.89 -14.61 7.40
CA LYS A 18 10.02 -14.49 5.94
C LYS A 18 8.76 -15.05 5.26
N ILE A 19 7.58 -14.68 5.75
CA ILE A 19 6.29 -15.19 5.27
C ILE A 19 5.43 -14.03 4.78
N ARG A 20 4.71 -14.20 3.68
CA ARG A 20 3.78 -13.22 3.10
C ARG A 20 2.42 -13.84 2.87
N ALA A 21 1.40 -13.00 2.85
CA ALA A 21 0.08 -13.40 2.37
C ALA A 21 0.20 -13.99 0.97
N ARG A 22 -0.64 -14.99 0.67
CA ARG A 22 -0.72 -15.56 -0.68
C ARG A 22 -1.12 -14.48 -1.68
N PRO A 23 -0.61 -14.54 -2.92
CA PRO A 23 -1.04 -13.61 -3.95
C PRO A 23 -2.52 -13.87 -4.27
N LEU A 24 -3.30 -12.80 -4.43
CA LEU A 24 -4.73 -12.91 -4.73
C LEU A 24 -4.98 -13.48 -6.13
N VAL A 25 -4.10 -13.15 -7.08
CA VAL A 25 -4.08 -13.71 -8.42
C VAL A 25 -2.87 -14.61 -8.52
N SER A 26 -3.08 -15.84 -8.99
CA SER A 26 -2.01 -16.82 -9.14
C SER A 26 -0.83 -16.24 -9.94
N ASN A 27 0.39 -16.50 -9.47
CA ASN A 27 1.64 -16.03 -10.07
C ASN A 27 1.77 -14.51 -10.21
N SER A 28 0.99 -13.73 -9.45
CA SER A 28 1.08 -12.27 -9.43
C SER A 28 1.50 -11.77 -8.03
N PRO A 29 2.81 -11.63 -7.74
CA PRO A 29 3.33 -11.13 -6.48
C PRO A 29 2.95 -9.66 -6.22
N PHE A 30 2.63 -8.94 -7.29
CA PHE A 30 2.22 -7.54 -7.30
C PHE A 30 0.91 -7.41 -8.06
N LEU A 31 0.01 -6.58 -7.56
CA LEU A 31 -1.30 -6.34 -8.15
C LEU A 31 -1.58 -4.85 -8.20
N SER A 32 -2.20 -4.42 -9.30
CA SER A 32 -2.69 -3.05 -9.45
C SER A 32 -4.21 -3.08 -9.55
N ILE A 33 -4.86 -2.28 -8.72
CA ILE A 33 -6.31 -2.16 -8.62
C ILE A 33 -6.66 -0.71 -8.87
N TRP A 34 -7.63 -0.47 -9.75
CA TRP A 34 -8.20 0.84 -9.97
C TRP A 34 -9.52 0.97 -9.21
N ASN A 35 -9.70 2.05 -8.45
CA ASN A 35 -10.92 2.29 -7.68
C ASN A 35 -11.36 3.75 -7.79
N ALA A 36 -11.84 4.13 -8.96
CA ALA A 36 -12.33 5.46 -9.26
C ALA A 36 -13.38 5.42 -10.37
N PRO A 37 -14.31 6.39 -10.45
CA PRO A 37 -15.47 6.31 -11.33
C PRO A 37 -15.12 6.74 -12.77
N THR A 38 -14.15 6.05 -13.38
CA THR A 38 -13.62 6.32 -14.73
C THR A 38 -14.63 6.10 -15.84
N GLU A 39 -15.71 5.36 -15.59
CA GLU A 39 -16.84 5.25 -16.50
C GLU A 39 -17.43 6.62 -16.87
N LEU A 40 -17.35 7.60 -15.95
CA LEU A 40 -17.81 8.97 -16.21
C LEU A 40 -17.04 9.65 -17.35
N CYS A 41 -15.78 9.28 -17.60
CA CYS A 41 -15.05 9.79 -18.76
C CYS A 41 -15.69 9.36 -20.07
N THR A 42 -16.07 8.09 -20.16
CA THR A 42 -16.71 7.55 -21.36
C THR A 42 -18.13 8.10 -21.49
N GLU A 43 -18.93 8.01 -20.43
CA GLU A 43 -20.35 8.40 -20.42
C GLU A 43 -20.56 9.90 -20.67
N ARG A 44 -19.74 10.78 -20.08
CA ARG A 44 -19.93 12.24 -20.16
C ARG A 44 -19.16 12.91 -21.29
N THR A 45 -18.02 12.35 -21.70
CA THR A 45 -17.05 13.05 -22.56
C THR A 45 -16.67 12.30 -23.82
N GLY A 46 -17.05 11.01 -23.93
CA GLY A 46 -16.65 10.13 -25.02
C GLY A 46 -15.18 9.72 -25.00
N VAL A 47 -14.43 10.05 -23.94
CA VAL A 47 -13.04 9.64 -23.77
C VAL A 47 -13.00 8.27 -23.13
N GLN A 48 -12.54 7.28 -23.88
CA GLN A 48 -12.34 5.92 -23.40
C GLN A 48 -10.94 5.76 -22.81
N LEU A 49 -10.87 5.36 -21.54
CA LEU A 49 -9.63 5.07 -20.84
C LEU A 49 -9.29 3.59 -21.00
N ASP A 50 -8.02 3.29 -21.26
CA ASP A 50 -7.53 1.91 -21.25
C ASP A 50 -7.28 1.45 -19.81
N MET A 51 -8.12 0.53 -19.36
CA MET A 51 -8.10 -0.02 -18.00
C MET A 51 -7.70 -1.51 -17.97
N GLU A 52 -7.37 -2.11 -19.11
CA GLU A 52 -7.15 -3.57 -19.23
C GLU A 52 -5.99 -4.08 -18.37
N PHE A 53 -5.05 -3.21 -18.01
CA PHE A 53 -3.91 -3.56 -17.17
C PHE A 53 -4.27 -3.82 -15.70
N PHE A 54 -5.35 -3.22 -15.19
CA PHE A 54 -5.72 -3.34 -13.79
C PHE A 54 -6.41 -4.66 -13.51
N SER A 55 -5.93 -5.39 -12.49
CA SER A 55 -6.47 -6.71 -12.13
C SER A 55 -7.91 -6.61 -11.61
N PHE A 56 -8.21 -5.54 -10.89
CA PHE A 56 -9.58 -5.19 -10.49
C PHE A 56 -9.86 -3.73 -10.80
N ILE A 57 -11.07 -3.47 -11.27
CA ILE A 57 -11.59 -2.14 -11.54
C ILE A 57 -12.85 -1.96 -10.69
N GLY A 58 -12.85 -0.91 -9.89
CA GLY A 58 -13.99 -0.47 -9.11
C GLY A 58 -14.32 0.99 -9.39
N SER A 59 -15.52 1.37 -8.98
CA SER A 59 -16.06 2.71 -9.10
C SER A 59 -16.67 3.12 -7.78
N THR A 60 -16.46 4.38 -7.42
CA THR A 60 -16.90 4.93 -6.13
C THR A 60 -18.26 5.60 -6.20
N LEU A 61 -18.96 5.52 -7.34
CA LEU A 61 -20.34 5.97 -7.43
C LEU A 61 -21.24 5.16 -6.50
N LYS A 62 -22.21 5.85 -5.88
CA LYS A 62 -23.18 5.22 -4.97
C LYS A 62 -24.07 4.18 -5.65
N THR A 63 -24.26 4.30 -6.95
CA THR A 63 -25.09 3.38 -7.75
C THR A 63 -24.36 2.12 -8.19
N SER A 64 -23.04 2.06 -8.04
CA SER A 64 -22.25 0.96 -8.57
C SER A 64 -22.21 -0.21 -7.59
N ILE A 65 -22.69 -1.37 -8.03
CA ILE A 65 -22.86 -2.59 -7.24
C ILE A 65 -22.16 -3.79 -7.92
N GLY A 66 -21.90 -4.87 -7.18
CA GLY A 66 -21.36 -6.12 -7.75
C GLY A 66 -19.91 -6.01 -8.23
N GLN A 67 -19.16 -5.03 -7.73
CA GLN A 67 -17.76 -4.81 -8.11
C GLN A 67 -16.80 -5.78 -7.41
N ASN A 68 -15.62 -5.99 -7.99
CA ASN A 68 -14.53 -6.75 -7.38
C ASN A 68 -13.88 -6.02 -6.19
N ILE A 69 -13.94 -4.70 -6.16
CA ILE A 69 -13.58 -3.87 -4.99
C ILE A 69 -14.79 -3.03 -4.63
N THR A 70 -15.27 -3.13 -3.39
CA THR A 70 -16.41 -2.34 -2.90
C THR A 70 -15.92 -1.41 -1.81
N LEU A 71 -16.19 -0.11 -1.94
CA LEU A 71 -15.84 0.91 -0.96
C LEU A 71 -17.09 1.43 -0.25
N PHE A 72 -17.13 1.27 1.07
CA PHE A 72 -18.24 1.67 1.92
C PHE A 72 -17.96 3.00 2.60
N TYR A 73 -18.48 4.08 2.04
CA TYR A 73 -18.47 5.41 2.65
C TYR A 73 -19.36 5.51 3.90
N PRO A 74 -19.25 6.61 4.69
CA PRO A 74 -20.06 6.83 5.89
C PRO A 74 -21.57 6.68 5.68
N ASP A 75 -22.08 6.99 4.48
CA ASP A 75 -23.50 6.91 4.11
C ASP A 75 -23.90 5.59 3.41
N ARG A 76 -23.01 4.58 3.40
CA ARG A 76 -23.19 3.34 2.64
C ARG A 76 -23.05 2.05 3.45
N LEU A 77 -22.81 2.13 4.75
CA LEU A 77 -22.71 0.93 5.60
C LEU A 77 -23.32 1.19 6.98
N GLY A 78 -24.56 0.77 7.14
CA GLY A 78 -25.26 0.89 8.41
C GLY A 78 -25.53 2.33 8.81
N TYR A 79 -25.90 2.52 10.08
CA TYR A 79 -26.06 3.84 10.68
C TYR A 79 -24.76 4.27 11.37
N TYR A 80 -23.70 4.48 10.60
CA TYR A 80 -22.43 4.96 11.14
C TYR A 80 -22.63 6.35 11.78
N PRO A 81 -22.34 6.54 13.07
CA PRO A 81 -22.50 7.83 13.74
C PRO A 81 -21.34 8.76 13.41
N TYR A 82 -21.61 9.95 12.89
CA TYR A 82 -20.56 10.92 12.64
C TYR A 82 -21.07 12.35 12.62
N LYS A 83 -20.14 13.30 12.70
CA LYS A 83 -20.39 14.72 12.52
C LYS A 83 -19.67 15.27 11.30
N ASN A 84 -20.30 16.26 10.68
CA ASN A 84 -19.57 17.16 9.81
C ASN A 84 -18.69 18.05 10.68
N GLU A 85 -17.37 17.95 10.53
CA GLU A 85 -16.39 18.65 11.37
C GLU A 85 -16.40 20.18 11.18
N VAL A 86 -17.01 20.67 10.08
CA VAL A 86 -17.12 22.09 9.77
C VAL A 86 -18.44 22.67 10.25
N THR A 87 -19.57 22.00 9.94
CA THR A 87 -20.91 22.52 10.29
C THR A 87 -21.41 22.06 11.66
N GLY A 88 -20.79 21.03 12.26
CA GLY A 88 -21.25 20.39 13.51
C GLY A 88 -22.49 19.51 13.37
N GLU A 89 -23.05 19.39 12.15
CA GLU A 89 -24.24 18.59 11.87
C GLU A 89 -24.00 17.12 12.22
N ALA A 90 -24.94 16.53 12.97
CA ALA A 90 -24.85 15.17 13.48
C ALA A 90 -25.66 14.18 12.62
N PHE A 91 -25.03 13.09 12.25
CA PHE A 91 -25.63 11.96 11.54
C PHE A 91 -25.65 10.75 12.46
N ASN A 92 -26.79 10.04 12.51
CA ASN A 92 -26.98 8.84 13.33
C ASN A 92 -26.56 9.03 14.80
N GLY A 93 -26.82 10.21 15.38
CA GLY A 93 -26.45 10.55 16.77
C GLY A 93 -25.07 11.21 16.92
N GLY A 94 -24.24 11.25 15.88
CA GLY A 94 -22.99 12.04 15.84
C GLY A 94 -21.80 11.44 16.58
N LEU A 95 -22.03 10.74 17.70
CA LEU A 95 -20.98 10.12 18.53
C LEU A 95 -21.16 8.60 18.59
N PRO A 96 -20.06 7.81 18.66
CA PRO A 96 -20.14 6.35 18.79
C PRO A 96 -21.02 5.88 19.94
N GLN A 97 -20.87 6.46 21.13
CA GLN A 97 -21.60 6.07 22.35
C GLN A 97 -23.08 6.46 22.36
N LEU A 98 -23.56 7.15 21.32
CA LEU A 98 -24.98 7.43 21.09
C LEU A 98 -25.60 6.50 20.04
N SER A 99 -24.81 5.62 19.43
CA SER A 99 -25.28 4.68 18.41
C SER A 99 -26.12 3.56 19.01
N GLN A 100 -27.16 3.17 18.28
CA GLN A 100 -27.92 1.96 18.56
C GLN A 100 -27.36 0.82 17.69
N LEU A 101 -26.47 0.01 18.27
CA LEU A 101 -25.70 -1.00 17.55
C LEU A 101 -26.58 -1.99 16.77
N GLU A 102 -27.68 -2.46 17.35
CA GLU A 102 -28.58 -3.41 16.67
C GLU A 102 -29.19 -2.81 15.39
N ASN A 103 -29.64 -1.56 15.45
CA ASN A 103 -30.16 -0.85 14.28
C ASN A 103 -29.07 -0.61 13.24
N HIS A 104 -27.86 -0.25 13.69
CA HIS A 104 -26.71 -0.10 12.82
C HIS A 104 -26.41 -1.40 12.05
N LEU A 105 -26.31 -2.54 12.75
CA LEU A 105 -26.00 -3.83 12.15
C LEU A 105 -27.11 -4.33 11.23
N LYS A 106 -28.38 -4.12 11.58
CA LYS A 106 -29.51 -4.44 10.70
C LYS A 106 -29.41 -3.70 9.37
N LYS A 107 -29.16 -2.39 9.43
CA LYS A 107 -28.99 -1.57 8.22
C LYS A 107 -27.72 -1.96 7.45
N ALA A 108 -26.62 -2.26 8.15
CA ALA A 108 -25.36 -2.68 7.53
C ALA A 108 -25.52 -4.00 6.77
N LYS A 109 -26.28 -4.96 7.31
CA LYS A 109 -26.61 -6.20 6.60
C LYS A 109 -27.31 -5.93 5.27
N GLU A 110 -28.30 -5.05 5.25
CA GLU A 110 -29.00 -4.65 4.03
C GLU A 110 -28.06 -3.99 3.02
N ASP A 111 -27.17 -3.09 3.48
CA ASP A 111 -26.19 -2.43 2.63
C ASP A 111 -25.18 -3.41 2.02
N ILE A 112 -24.64 -4.33 2.83
CA ILE A 112 -23.68 -5.34 2.36
C ILE A 112 -24.32 -6.20 1.26
N GLN A 113 -25.56 -6.63 1.46
CA GLN A 113 -26.30 -7.41 0.46
C GLN A 113 -26.58 -6.62 -0.82
N PHE A 114 -26.84 -5.31 -0.69
CA PHE A 114 -27.07 -4.43 -1.83
C PHE A 114 -25.81 -4.22 -2.68
N TYR A 115 -24.70 -3.81 -2.06
CA TYR A 115 -23.47 -3.49 -2.80
C TYR A 115 -22.71 -4.74 -3.27
N ILE A 116 -22.80 -5.85 -2.51
CA ILE A 116 -22.14 -7.11 -2.81
C ILE A 116 -23.21 -8.19 -2.97
N PRO A 117 -23.94 -8.24 -4.11
CA PRO A 117 -25.03 -9.19 -4.29
C PRO A 117 -24.57 -10.64 -4.42
N SER A 118 -23.38 -10.90 -4.98
CA SER A 118 -22.84 -12.25 -5.13
C SER A 118 -22.18 -12.75 -3.84
N ASP A 119 -22.38 -14.04 -3.52
CA ASP A 119 -21.68 -14.74 -2.42
C ASP A 119 -20.37 -15.40 -2.89
N GLU A 120 -20.25 -15.67 -4.18
CA GLU A 120 -19.13 -16.41 -4.77
C GLU A 120 -18.00 -15.50 -5.28
N GLN A 121 -18.32 -14.24 -5.59
CA GLN A 121 -17.36 -13.31 -6.15
C GLN A 121 -16.27 -12.96 -5.14
N PHE A 122 -15.04 -13.38 -5.46
CA PHE A 122 -13.85 -12.98 -4.73
C PHE A 122 -13.54 -11.49 -4.96
N GLY A 123 -13.06 -10.80 -3.92
CA GLY A 123 -12.74 -9.39 -4.05
C GLY A 123 -12.37 -8.71 -2.74
N LEU A 124 -12.38 -7.39 -2.77
CA LEU A 124 -12.03 -6.51 -1.65
C LEU A 124 -13.29 -5.77 -1.18
N ALA A 125 -13.42 -5.58 0.13
CA ALA A 125 -14.48 -4.85 0.79
C ALA A 125 -13.85 -3.88 1.80
N VAL A 126 -13.83 -2.60 1.44
CA VAL A 126 -13.07 -1.58 2.17
C VAL A 126 -14.06 -0.65 2.86
N ILE A 127 -13.94 -0.50 4.17
CA ILE A 127 -14.77 0.41 4.96
C ILE A 127 -14.03 1.74 5.10
N ASP A 128 -14.62 2.81 4.58
CA ASP A 128 -14.04 4.14 4.51
C ASP A 128 -14.70 5.09 5.51
N TRP A 129 -14.35 4.91 6.78
CA TRP A 129 -14.85 5.69 7.90
C TRP A 129 -13.74 6.55 8.49
N GLU A 130 -13.66 7.80 8.02
CA GLU A 130 -12.59 8.71 8.40
C GLU A 130 -13.00 9.72 9.48
N ASN A 131 -14.29 9.86 9.76
CA ASN A 131 -14.83 10.96 10.57
C ASN A 131 -14.27 11.01 12.00
N TRP A 132 -14.09 9.87 12.65
CA TRP A 132 -13.42 9.76 13.95
C TRP A 132 -12.48 8.55 13.98
N ARG A 133 -11.55 8.54 14.93
CA ARG A 133 -10.58 7.45 15.14
C ARG A 133 -10.90 6.72 16.44
N PRO A 134 -10.81 5.37 16.49
CA PRO A 134 -11.23 4.60 17.66
C PRO A 134 -10.34 4.80 18.89
N VAL A 135 -9.14 5.38 18.72
CA VAL A 135 -8.26 5.78 19.82
C VAL A 135 -8.50 7.26 20.12
N TRP A 136 -8.95 7.56 21.33
CA TRP A 136 -9.38 8.89 21.77
C TRP A 136 -8.38 9.99 21.44
N ILE A 137 -7.10 9.77 21.78
CA ILE A 137 -6.05 10.78 21.62
C ILE A 137 -5.77 11.10 20.15
N ARG A 138 -6.14 10.20 19.22
CA ARG A 138 -6.02 10.41 17.77
C ARG A 138 -7.16 11.28 17.19
N ASN A 139 -8.15 11.68 17.98
CA ASN A 139 -9.16 12.67 17.58
C ASN A 139 -8.68 14.10 17.87
N TRP A 140 -7.67 14.55 17.13
CA TRP A 140 -7.09 15.89 17.18
C TRP A 140 -7.40 16.68 15.91
N GLY A 141 -7.09 17.98 15.91
CA GLY A 141 -7.42 18.88 14.80
C GLY A 141 -8.93 19.09 14.71
N SER A 142 -9.48 19.04 13.50
CA SER A 142 -10.93 19.15 13.26
C SER A 142 -11.75 18.05 13.93
N LYS A 143 -11.13 16.92 14.29
CA LYS A 143 -11.77 15.80 15.01
C LYS A 143 -11.85 16.02 16.52
N ASP A 144 -11.34 17.13 17.05
CA ASP A 144 -11.44 17.42 18.49
C ASP A 144 -12.89 17.60 18.97
N ILE A 145 -13.80 17.94 18.05
CA ILE A 145 -15.25 18.01 18.29
C ILE A 145 -15.80 16.72 18.92
N TYR A 146 -15.30 15.55 18.51
CA TYR A 146 -15.73 14.27 19.09
C TYR A 146 -15.32 14.13 20.55
N ARG A 147 -14.13 14.65 20.91
CA ARG A 147 -13.67 14.63 22.30
C ARG A 147 -14.46 15.62 23.15
N GLN A 148 -14.65 16.84 22.65
CA GLN A 148 -15.35 17.87 23.37
C GLN A 148 -16.82 17.50 23.63
N GLU A 149 -17.56 17.08 22.61
CA GLU A 149 -18.96 16.73 22.79
C GLU A 149 -19.17 15.46 23.60
N SER A 150 -18.21 14.52 23.57
CA SER A 150 -18.25 13.36 24.47
C SER A 150 -18.11 13.77 25.93
N ILE A 151 -17.28 14.79 26.23
CA ILE A 151 -17.13 15.34 27.59
C ILE A 151 -18.41 16.06 28.01
N GLU A 152 -18.94 16.92 27.14
CA GLU A 152 -20.17 17.66 27.41
C GLU A 152 -21.35 16.72 27.64
N LEU A 153 -21.46 15.63 26.87
CA LEU A 153 -22.48 14.59 27.06
C LEU A 153 -22.42 13.98 28.46
N VAL A 154 -21.23 13.71 28.99
CA VAL A 154 -21.05 13.16 30.34
C VAL A 154 -21.41 14.21 31.39
N GLN A 155 -20.96 15.46 31.22
CA GLN A 155 -21.27 16.55 32.15
C GLN A 155 -22.78 16.87 32.20
N GLN A 156 -23.48 16.77 31.07
CA GLN A 156 -24.93 16.95 31.02
C GLN A 156 -25.70 15.83 31.73
N ARG A 157 -25.13 14.61 31.77
CA ARG A 157 -25.71 13.47 32.51
C ARG A 157 -25.48 13.60 34.01
N ASP A 158 -24.34 14.16 34.43
CA ASP A 158 -24.00 14.40 35.83
C ASP A 158 -23.22 15.71 36.01
N LEU A 159 -23.94 16.74 36.48
CA LEU A 159 -23.40 18.09 36.71
C LEU A 159 -22.46 18.17 37.92
N SER A 160 -22.34 17.11 38.72
CA SER A 160 -21.46 17.10 39.90
C SER A 160 -20.01 16.73 39.56
N LEU A 161 -19.77 16.13 38.39
CA LEU A 161 -18.45 15.71 37.94
C LEU A 161 -17.56 16.92 37.63
N SER A 162 -16.30 16.83 38.05
CA SER A 162 -15.26 17.74 37.54
C SER A 162 -14.99 17.47 36.05
N GLU A 163 -14.39 18.45 35.37
CA GLU A 163 -14.01 18.29 33.95
C GLU A 163 -13.06 17.09 33.74
N ALA A 164 -12.14 16.85 34.67
CA ALA A 164 -11.19 15.74 34.58
C ALA A 164 -11.89 14.37 34.71
N GLU A 165 -12.85 14.25 35.63
CA GLU A 165 -13.64 13.04 35.80
C GLU A 165 -14.53 12.78 34.58
N ALA A 166 -15.24 13.81 34.11
CA ALA A 166 -16.07 13.73 32.91
C ALA A 166 -15.25 13.33 31.68
N ARG A 167 -14.03 13.86 31.53
CA ARG A 167 -13.10 13.50 30.45
C ARG A 167 -12.66 12.04 30.50
N ASN A 168 -12.38 11.51 31.68
CA ASN A 168 -12.00 10.10 31.82
C ASN A 168 -13.16 9.17 31.47
N ILE A 169 -14.38 9.49 31.92
CA ILE A 169 -15.59 8.73 31.57
C ILE A 169 -15.87 8.82 30.06
N ALA A 170 -15.84 10.03 29.50
CA ALA A 170 -16.07 10.27 28.07
C ALA A 170 -15.10 9.49 27.18
N LYS A 171 -13.81 9.44 27.56
CA LYS A 171 -12.82 8.61 26.88
C LYS A 171 -13.21 7.13 26.89
N MET A 172 -13.55 6.59 28.06
CA MET A 172 -13.91 5.17 28.19
C MET A 172 -15.17 4.82 27.38
N GLU A 173 -16.22 5.64 27.47
CA GLU A 173 -17.46 5.43 26.71
C GLU A 173 -17.23 5.51 25.20
N PHE A 174 -16.49 6.52 24.75
CA PHE A 174 -16.18 6.73 23.34
C PHE A 174 -15.37 5.57 22.75
N GLU A 175 -14.25 5.18 23.38
CA GLU A 175 -13.39 4.12 22.85
C GLU A 175 -14.09 2.75 22.89
N ALA A 176 -14.91 2.48 23.92
CA ALA A 176 -15.70 1.25 23.99
C ALA A 176 -16.76 1.18 22.88
N ALA A 177 -17.48 2.27 22.64
CA ALA A 177 -18.50 2.32 21.60
C ALA A 177 -17.90 2.32 20.19
N ALA A 178 -16.80 3.05 19.97
CA ALA A 178 -16.05 3.06 18.72
C ALA A 178 -15.56 1.66 18.35
N LYS A 179 -14.95 0.94 19.31
CA LYS A 179 -14.56 -0.46 19.15
C LYS A 179 -15.76 -1.33 18.80
N SER A 180 -16.86 -1.21 19.53
CA SER A 180 -18.07 -2.03 19.33
C SER A 180 -18.61 -1.88 17.91
N ILE A 181 -18.83 -0.65 17.44
CA ILE A 181 -19.36 -0.40 16.10
C ILE A 181 -18.40 -0.91 15.02
N MET A 182 -17.10 -0.60 15.12
CA MET A 182 -16.13 -1.02 14.10
C MET A 182 -15.98 -2.54 14.05
N LEU A 183 -15.81 -3.18 15.22
CA LEU A 183 -15.57 -4.62 15.30
C LEU A 183 -16.78 -5.42 14.83
N GLU A 184 -17.98 -5.08 15.30
CA GLU A 184 -19.18 -5.85 14.95
C GLU A 184 -19.61 -5.62 13.50
N SER A 185 -19.35 -4.44 12.92
CA SER A 185 -19.54 -4.21 11.47
C SER A 185 -18.60 -5.07 10.63
N LEU A 186 -17.35 -5.18 11.04
CA LEU A 186 -16.33 -5.97 10.36
C LEU A 186 -16.67 -7.47 10.39
N LYS A 187 -17.03 -7.98 11.58
CA LYS A 187 -17.51 -9.36 11.76
C LYS A 187 -18.71 -9.66 10.87
N LEU A 188 -19.71 -8.78 10.88
CA LEU A 188 -20.90 -8.94 10.05
C LEU A 188 -20.56 -9.01 8.56
N GLY A 189 -19.65 -8.15 8.09
CA GLY A 189 -19.15 -8.17 6.72
C GLY A 189 -18.51 -9.50 6.36
N ILE A 190 -17.62 -9.99 7.21
CA ILE A 190 -16.89 -11.26 7.01
C ILE A 190 -17.85 -12.45 7.03
N GLU A 191 -18.79 -12.48 7.98
CA GLU A 191 -19.81 -13.53 8.09
C GLU A 191 -20.67 -13.60 6.82
N LEU A 192 -21.16 -12.44 6.35
CA LEU A 192 -22.04 -12.37 5.19
C LEU A 192 -21.29 -12.63 3.88
N LYS A 193 -20.03 -12.19 3.78
CA LYS A 193 -19.22 -12.22 2.55
C LYS A 193 -17.80 -12.72 2.84
N PRO A 194 -17.61 -14.01 3.14
CA PRO A 194 -16.32 -14.58 3.52
C PRO A 194 -15.29 -14.61 2.38
N ASN A 195 -15.75 -14.54 1.12
CA ASN A 195 -14.89 -14.44 -0.06
C ASN A 195 -14.38 -13.01 -0.33
N ARG A 196 -14.73 -12.05 0.53
CA ARG A 196 -14.25 -10.68 0.45
C ARG A 196 -13.18 -10.43 1.49
N LEU A 197 -12.12 -9.73 1.08
CA LEU A 197 -11.11 -9.24 1.99
C LEU A 197 -11.58 -7.91 2.59
N TRP A 198 -11.90 -7.97 3.87
CA TRP A 198 -12.43 -6.88 4.68
C TRP A 198 -11.35 -6.17 5.50
N GLY A 199 -11.47 -4.86 5.56
CA GLY A 199 -10.65 -4.00 6.40
C GLY A 199 -11.03 -2.53 6.27
N TYR A 200 -10.45 -1.70 7.13
CA TYR A 200 -10.70 -0.26 7.15
C TYR A 200 -9.63 0.49 6.36
N TYR A 201 -10.07 1.39 5.48
CA TYR A 201 -9.19 2.35 4.82
C TYR A 201 -8.46 3.22 5.85
N LEU A 202 -7.21 3.61 5.54
CA LEU A 202 -6.20 4.27 6.39
C LEU A 202 -5.48 3.37 7.39
N TYR A 203 -5.99 2.19 7.74
CA TYR A 203 -5.43 1.43 8.86
C TYR A 203 -4.42 0.35 8.39
N PRO A 204 -3.25 0.25 9.07
CA PRO A 204 -2.74 1.17 10.10
C PRO A 204 -2.18 2.47 9.52
N ASP A 205 -2.22 3.55 10.31
CA ASP A 205 -1.49 4.79 10.03
C ASP A 205 -0.20 4.83 10.87
N CYS A 206 0.85 5.39 10.27
CA CYS A 206 2.18 5.58 10.84
C CYS A 206 2.34 6.97 11.50
N TYR A 207 1.48 7.92 11.14
CA TYR A 207 1.51 9.34 11.56
C TYR A 207 2.87 10.04 11.36
N ASN A 208 3.66 9.60 10.39
CA ASN A 208 4.98 10.14 10.03
C ASN A 208 4.89 11.41 9.16
N TYR A 209 4.05 12.37 9.58
CA TYR A 209 3.78 13.62 8.85
C TYR A 209 4.74 14.76 9.21
N ASP A 210 5.76 14.49 10.03
CA ASP A 210 6.71 15.48 10.56
C ASP A 210 7.68 16.05 9.51
N TYR A 211 7.63 15.55 8.27
CA TYR A 211 8.32 16.14 7.12
C TYR A 211 7.91 17.61 6.89
N LYS A 212 6.72 18.02 7.33
CA LYS A 212 6.25 19.41 7.22
C LYS A 212 7.00 20.36 8.15
N GLN A 213 7.39 19.87 9.34
CA GLN A 213 8.09 20.68 10.34
C GLN A 213 9.61 20.52 10.23
N ASN A 214 10.10 19.31 9.92
CA ASN A 214 11.52 18.96 9.97
C ASN A 214 12.03 18.27 8.68
N PRO A 215 11.88 18.89 7.49
CA PRO A 215 12.18 18.23 6.21
C PRO A 215 13.63 17.78 6.07
N HIS A 216 14.60 18.47 6.68
CA HIS A 216 16.03 18.15 6.58
C HIS A 216 16.47 16.93 7.42
N ASN A 217 15.80 16.70 8.55
CA ASN A 217 16.11 15.60 9.47
C ASN A 217 15.05 14.49 9.45
N TYR A 218 14.17 14.52 8.44
CA TYR A 218 13.08 13.58 8.32
C TYR A 218 13.60 12.17 8.04
N THR A 219 13.23 11.21 8.90
CA THR A 219 13.58 9.78 8.77
C THR A 219 12.44 8.95 8.18
N GLY A 220 11.22 9.51 8.22
CA GLY A 220 9.96 8.85 7.91
C GLY A 220 9.54 7.75 8.88
N THR A 221 10.29 7.48 9.94
CA THR A 221 9.96 6.43 10.90
C THR A 221 8.62 6.71 11.60
N CYS A 222 7.80 5.68 11.78
CA CYS A 222 6.65 5.78 12.69
C CYS A 222 7.18 6.00 14.10
N LEU A 223 6.62 6.96 14.83
CA LEU A 223 7.02 7.22 16.22
C LEU A 223 6.65 6.00 17.09
N ASP A 224 7.46 5.70 18.11
CA ASP A 224 7.24 4.55 18.99
C ASP A 224 5.85 4.57 19.64
N ILE A 225 5.38 5.76 20.03
CA ILE A 225 4.03 5.96 20.58
C ILE A 225 2.92 5.60 19.57
N GLU A 226 3.15 5.77 18.27
CA GLU A 226 2.18 5.42 17.23
C GLU A 226 2.19 3.92 16.93
N ILE A 227 3.35 3.28 17.05
CA ILE A 227 3.48 1.82 17.04
C ILE A 227 2.73 1.21 18.22
N GLU A 228 2.88 1.77 19.43
CA GLU A 228 2.15 1.34 20.63
C GLU A 228 0.64 1.50 20.47
N ARG A 229 0.17 2.65 20.00
CA ARG A 229 -1.26 2.89 19.70
C ARG A 229 -1.81 1.95 18.63
N ASN A 230 -0.99 1.58 17.64
CA ASN A 230 -1.38 0.54 16.68
C ASN A 230 -1.45 -0.83 17.36
N ASN A 231 -0.60 -1.15 18.34
CA ASN A 231 -0.70 -2.40 19.10
C ASN A 231 -1.97 -2.45 19.97
N GLU A 232 -2.45 -1.33 20.51
CA GLU A 232 -3.73 -1.24 21.25
C GLU A 232 -4.95 -1.62 20.39
N LEU A 233 -4.85 -1.45 19.07
CA LEU A 233 -5.87 -1.84 18.10
C LEU A 233 -5.80 -3.32 17.69
N LYS A 234 -5.16 -4.19 18.48
CA LYS A 234 -5.07 -5.64 18.24
C LYS A 234 -6.41 -6.29 17.87
N TRP A 235 -7.50 -5.86 18.52
CA TRP A 235 -8.86 -6.32 18.26
C TRP A 235 -9.34 -6.07 16.82
N LEU A 236 -8.82 -5.04 16.16
CA LEU A 236 -9.14 -4.71 14.77
C LEU A 236 -8.36 -5.59 13.80
N TRP A 237 -7.07 -5.82 14.10
CA TRP A 237 -6.19 -6.62 13.25
C TRP A 237 -6.57 -8.10 13.27
N GLU A 238 -6.95 -8.62 14.44
CA GLU A 238 -7.33 -10.03 14.60
C GLU A 238 -8.59 -10.38 13.79
N GLU A 239 -9.50 -9.43 13.62
CA GLU A 239 -10.72 -9.62 12.84
C GLU A 239 -10.53 -9.28 11.35
N SER A 240 -9.64 -8.35 11.01
CA SER A 240 -9.41 -7.94 9.62
C SER A 240 -8.92 -9.10 8.75
N THR A 241 -9.33 -9.14 7.49
CA THR A 241 -8.83 -10.11 6.49
C THR A 241 -7.91 -9.47 5.45
N ALA A 242 -7.77 -8.13 5.47
CA ALA A 242 -6.75 -7.37 4.76
C ALA A 242 -6.46 -6.02 5.44
N LEU A 243 -5.31 -5.41 5.11
CA LEU A 243 -4.93 -4.07 5.58
C LEU A 243 -4.93 -3.06 4.44
N TYR A 244 -5.41 -1.84 4.69
CA TYR A 244 -5.60 -0.79 3.69
C TYR A 244 -4.92 0.54 4.06
N PRO A 245 -3.59 0.56 4.26
CA PRO A 245 -2.88 1.80 4.60
C PRO A 245 -2.91 2.78 3.43
N SER A 246 -3.08 4.08 3.71
CA SER A 246 -2.92 5.13 2.70
C SER A 246 -1.49 5.66 2.70
N VAL A 247 -0.93 5.93 1.52
CA VAL A 247 0.40 6.56 1.36
C VAL A 247 0.35 7.78 0.44
N TYR A 248 -0.79 8.48 0.41
CA TYR A 248 -0.97 9.64 -0.47
C TYR A 248 0.11 10.70 -0.23
N LEU A 249 0.63 11.25 -1.33
CA LEU A 249 1.73 12.21 -1.29
C LEU A 249 1.18 13.64 -1.36
N GLU A 250 1.79 14.53 -0.59
CA GLU A 250 1.61 15.98 -0.75
C GLU A 250 2.74 16.56 -1.60
N THR A 251 2.53 17.74 -2.19
CA THR A 251 3.53 18.41 -3.04
C THR A 251 4.84 18.70 -2.30
N ALA A 252 4.81 18.86 -0.97
CA ALA A 252 6.00 18.99 -0.13
C ALA A 252 6.95 17.77 -0.21
N LEU A 253 6.45 16.61 -0.63
CA LEU A 253 7.23 15.39 -0.82
C LEU A 253 7.67 15.18 -2.29
N ARG A 254 7.23 16.00 -3.24
CA ARG A 254 7.44 15.82 -4.68
C ARG A 254 8.89 15.47 -5.03
N SER A 255 9.06 14.34 -5.71
CA SER A 255 10.30 13.84 -6.29
C SER A 255 11.48 13.89 -5.31
N SER A 256 11.21 13.62 -4.03
CA SER A 256 12.18 13.78 -2.94
C SER A 256 12.53 12.44 -2.29
N ARG A 257 13.69 12.41 -1.62
CA ARG A 257 14.05 11.31 -0.71
C ARG A 257 13.03 11.15 0.42
N ASN A 258 12.39 12.23 0.85
CA ASN A 258 11.39 12.20 1.92
C ASN A 258 10.14 11.43 1.50
N ALA A 259 9.74 11.47 0.22
CA ALA A 259 8.66 10.63 -0.28
C ALA A 259 9.00 9.13 -0.11
N GLN A 260 10.23 8.73 -0.45
CA GLN A 260 10.72 7.36 -0.23
C GLN A 260 10.65 6.94 1.24
N LEU A 261 11.06 7.82 2.15
CA LEU A 261 11.01 7.57 3.58
C LEU A 261 9.57 7.50 4.10
N PHE A 262 8.71 8.41 3.66
CA PHE A 262 7.30 8.48 4.05
C PHE A 262 6.56 7.19 3.68
N VAL A 263 6.61 6.80 2.40
CA VAL A 263 5.88 5.63 1.91
C VAL A 263 6.45 4.33 2.48
N ARG A 264 7.78 4.17 2.47
CA ARG A 264 8.44 2.94 2.93
C ARG A 264 8.10 2.59 4.37
N ASN A 265 8.09 3.57 5.27
CA ASN A 265 7.82 3.31 6.69
C ASN A 265 6.34 3.02 6.95
N ARG A 266 5.41 3.63 6.21
CA ARG A 266 3.98 3.31 6.28
C ARG A 266 3.69 1.88 5.83
N VAL A 267 4.28 1.48 4.70
CA VAL A 267 4.20 0.09 4.21
C VAL A 267 4.85 -0.86 5.21
N ARG A 268 6.00 -0.50 5.79
CA ARG A 268 6.67 -1.31 6.82
C ARG A 268 5.79 -1.54 8.05
N GLU A 269 5.09 -0.50 8.51
CA GLU A 269 4.18 -0.63 9.65
C GLU A 269 2.98 -1.52 9.34
N ALA A 270 2.37 -1.37 8.15
CA ALA A 270 1.30 -2.28 7.72
C ALA A 270 1.78 -3.73 7.63
N ILE A 271 2.99 -3.97 7.14
CA ILE A 271 3.60 -5.30 7.13
C ILE A 271 3.83 -5.81 8.55
N ARG A 272 4.31 -4.99 9.48
CA ARG A 272 4.47 -5.39 10.89
C ARG A 272 3.13 -5.81 11.49
N ILE A 273 2.08 -5.01 11.28
CA ILE A 273 0.72 -5.29 11.76
C ILE A 273 0.14 -6.57 11.14
N SER A 274 0.47 -6.87 9.87
CA SER A 274 -0.05 -8.06 9.18
C SER A 274 0.25 -9.38 9.90
N TYR A 275 1.33 -9.46 10.70
CA TYR A 275 1.69 -10.66 11.47
C TYR A 275 1.06 -10.73 12.86
N VAL A 276 0.44 -9.66 13.35
CA VAL A 276 -0.06 -9.58 14.74
C VAL A 276 -1.13 -10.64 15.01
N SER A 277 -2.00 -10.87 14.03
CA SER A 277 -3.11 -11.84 14.13
C SER A 277 -2.62 -13.27 13.95
N ASN A 278 -1.80 -13.51 12.93
CA ASN A 278 -1.22 -14.82 12.66
C ASN A 278 0.12 -14.69 11.93
N SER A 279 1.22 -15.05 12.61
CA SER A 279 2.57 -14.93 12.04
C SER A 279 2.86 -15.92 10.91
N THR A 280 2.07 -16.99 10.78
CA THR A 280 2.20 -18.00 9.72
C THR A 280 1.29 -17.71 8.51
N HIS A 281 0.26 -16.90 8.71
CA HIS A 281 -0.71 -16.48 7.70
C HIS A 281 -0.94 -14.96 7.83
N PRO A 282 0.09 -14.14 7.53
CA PRO A 282 -0.03 -12.70 7.65
C PRO A 282 -1.09 -12.14 6.70
N LEU A 283 -1.72 -11.04 7.10
CA LEU A 283 -2.75 -10.37 6.30
C LEU A 283 -2.17 -9.80 4.99
N PRO A 284 -2.88 -9.90 3.85
CA PRO A 284 -2.52 -9.17 2.65
C PRO A 284 -2.62 -7.66 2.88
N VAL A 285 -1.67 -6.91 2.34
CA VAL A 285 -1.58 -5.45 2.48
C VAL A 285 -1.85 -4.79 1.14
N PHE A 286 -2.90 -3.99 1.06
CA PHE A 286 -3.26 -3.18 -0.10
C PHE A 286 -3.11 -1.69 0.21
N VAL A 287 -1.95 -1.18 -0.17
CA VAL A 287 -1.58 0.22 -0.10
C VAL A 287 -2.41 1.07 -1.06
N TYR A 288 -3.18 2.00 -0.49
CA TYR A 288 -3.91 3.04 -1.21
C TYR A 288 -2.97 4.18 -1.64
N THR A 289 -3.06 4.54 -2.91
CA THR A 289 -2.34 5.65 -3.55
C THR A 289 -3.31 6.51 -4.39
N ARG A 290 -2.88 7.74 -4.74
CA ARG A 290 -3.51 8.62 -5.73
C ARG A 290 -2.52 8.86 -6.88
N PRO A 291 -3.00 8.99 -8.13
CA PRO A 291 -2.16 9.39 -9.25
C PRO A 291 -1.82 10.89 -9.23
N VAL A 292 -2.39 11.66 -8.29
CA VAL A 292 -2.19 13.10 -8.10
C VAL A 292 -1.81 13.41 -6.65
N PHE A 293 -1.25 14.58 -6.39
CA PHE A 293 -0.96 15.03 -5.02
C PHE A 293 -2.24 15.33 -4.22
N THR A 294 -2.22 15.04 -2.92
CA THR A 294 -3.38 15.24 -2.01
C THR A 294 -3.78 16.71 -1.90
N ASP A 295 -2.81 17.61 -1.93
CA ASP A 295 -2.98 19.06 -1.80
C ASP A 295 -3.13 19.78 -3.15
N VAL A 296 -2.86 19.10 -4.27
CA VAL A 296 -3.01 19.63 -5.64
C VAL A 296 -3.56 18.55 -6.58
N TYR A 297 -4.89 18.47 -6.65
CA TYR A 297 -5.62 17.39 -7.37
C TYR A 297 -5.48 17.40 -8.89
N GLU A 298 -4.90 18.46 -9.48
CA GLU A 298 -4.68 18.57 -10.93
C GLU A 298 -3.27 18.12 -11.35
N GLU A 299 -2.37 17.93 -10.39
CA GLU A 299 -0.98 17.61 -10.66
C GLU A 299 -0.69 16.13 -10.44
N TYR A 300 -0.38 15.46 -11.54
CA TYR A 300 -0.07 14.03 -11.54
C TYR A 300 1.33 13.73 -11.00
N LEU A 301 1.45 12.60 -10.30
CA LEU A 301 2.71 12.11 -9.78
C LEU A 301 3.69 11.78 -10.91
N SER A 302 4.93 12.20 -10.76
CA SER A 302 6.01 11.84 -11.68
C SER A 302 6.32 10.33 -11.64
N GLN A 303 7.11 9.83 -12.59
CA GLN A 303 7.63 8.46 -12.48
C GLN A 303 8.41 8.27 -11.17
N ASN A 304 9.24 9.23 -10.76
CA ASN A 304 10.03 9.16 -9.52
C ASN A 304 9.16 9.05 -8.26
N ASP A 305 7.98 9.67 -8.27
CA ASP A 305 7.00 9.57 -7.19
C ASP A 305 6.18 8.28 -7.28
N SER A 306 5.93 7.80 -8.52
CA SER A 306 5.28 6.53 -8.79
C SER A 306 6.13 5.33 -8.34
N ILE A 307 7.46 5.48 -8.27
CA ILE A 307 8.43 4.48 -7.77
C ILE A 307 8.09 3.93 -6.36
N LEU A 308 7.27 4.67 -5.64
CA LEU A 308 6.94 4.45 -4.24
C LEU A 308 5.68 3.60 -4.03
N MET A 309 4.87 3.46 -5.08
CA MET A 309 3.50 2.97 -5.02
C MET A 309 3.37 1.78 -5.99
N VAL A 310 2.52 0.78 -5.77
CA VAL A 310 1.08 0.83 -6.06
C VAL A 310 0.46 -0.46 -5.50
N SER A 311 -0.77 -0.40 -5.02
CA SER A 311 -1.65 -1.59 -5.10
C SER A 311 -3.11 -1.24 -5.32
N ILE A 312 -3.63 -0.15 -4.72
CA ILE A 312 -4.95 0.41 -5.04
C ILE A 312 -4.81 1.90 -5.40
N LEU A 313 -5.23 2.30 -6.60
CA LEU A 313 -5.30 3.68 -7.06
C LEU A 313 -6.72 4.21 -6.87
N ASN A 314 -6.87 5.23 -6.04
CA ASN A 314 -8.13 5.90 -5.79
C ASN A 314 -8.06 7.36 -6.26
N THR A 315 -9.13 7.88 -6.87
CA THR A 315 -9.20 9.28 -7.32
C THR A 315 -10.52 9.94 -6.93
N THR A 316 -11.18 9.50 -5.86
CA THR A 316 -12.54 9.93 -5.49
C THR A 316 -12.76 11.42 -5.39
N ASP A 317 -11.72 12.20 -5.10
CA ASP A 317 -11.81 13.66 -4.98
C ASP A 317 -11.56 14.40 -6.31
N MET A 318 -11.18 13.69 -7.38
CA MET A 318 -11.15 14.23 -8.75
C MET A 318 -12.58 14.27 -9.32
N MET A 319 -13.48 14.99 -8.65
CA MET A 319 -14.91 15.08 -9.04
C MET A 319 -15.16 15.86 -10.34
N LEU A 320 -14.12 16.36 -11.01
CA LEU A 320 -14.23 17.05 -12.28
C LEU A 320 -13.80 16.13 -13.42
N PHE A 321 -14.67 15.22 -13.84
CA PHE A 321 -14.53 14.46 -15.10
C PHE A 321 -15.03 15.31 -16.27
N SER A 322 -14.26 16.34 -16.61
CA SER A 322 -14.43 17.14 -17.82
C SER A 322 -13.69 16.46 -18.98
N GLN A 323 -13.99 16.87 -20.22
CA GLN A 323 -13.27 16.34 -21.37
C GLN A 323 -11.75 16.55 -21.27
N ASN A 324 -11.31 17.68 -20.72
CA ASN A 324 -9.88 17.97 -20.56
C ASN A 324 -9.24 17.07 -19.51
N THR A 325 -9.86 16.91 -18.33
CA THR A 325 -9.30 16.07 -17.27
C THR A 325 -9.26 14.60 -17.65
N CYS A 326 -10.28 14.10 -18.37
CA CYS A 326 -10.29 12.75 -18.93
C CYS A 326 -9.19 12.53 -19.98
N ARG A 327 -8.96 13.49 -20.89
CA ARG A 327 -7.84 13.42 -21.84
C ARG A 327 -6.49 13.49 -21.15
N THR A 328 -6.35 14.30 -20.10
CA THR A 328 -5.11 14.35 -19.31
C THR A 328 -4.88 13.02 -18.59
N LEU A 329 -5.93 12.43 -18.01
CA LEU A 329 -5.86 11.12 -17.37
C LEU A 329 -5.48 10.03 -18.37
N ASP A 330 -6.12 9.97 -19.54
CA ASP A 330 -5.78 9.03 -20.61
C ASP A 330 -4.30 9.13 -20.99
N ASN A 331 -3.81 10.36 -21.21
CA ASN A 331 -2.40 10.59 -21.50
C ASN A 331 -1.47 10.15 -20.37
N TYR A 332 -1.85 10.40 -19.11
CA TYR A 332 -1.08 9.99 -17.94
C TYR A 332 -1.00 8.47 -17.80
N LEU A 333 -2.15 7.80 -17.94
CA LEU A 333 -2.24 6.34 -17.96
C LEU A 333 -1.33 5.78 -19.05
N ARG A 334 -1.49 6.27 -20.28
CA ARG A 334 -0.77 5.75 -21.45
C ARG A 334 0.74 6.00 -21.40
N ARG A 335 1.18 7.17 -20.94
CA ARG A 335 2.59 7.59 -21.06
C ARG A 335 3.41 7.34 -19.80
N THR A 336 2.77 7.28 -18.64
CA THR A 336 3.47 7.23 -17.36
C THR A 336 3.05 6.01 -16.56
N LEU A 337 1.76 5.90 -16.21
CA LEU A 337 1.34 4.92 -15.21
C LEU A 337 1.36 3.48 -15.74
N THR A 338 0.73 3.19 -16.88
CA THR A 338 0.67 1.82 -17.41
C THR A 338 2.07 1.26 -17.75
N PRO A 339 2.98 1.99 -18.42
CA PRO A 339 4.36 1.53 -18.60
C PRO A 339 5.09 1.29 -17.27
N TYR A 340 4.87 2.16 -16.28
CA TYR A 340 5.47 1.98 -14.96
C TYR A 340 4.93 0.72 -14.25
N LEU A 341 3.62 0.47 -14.33
CA LEU A 341 2.98 -0.71 -13.77
C LEU A 341 3.44 -2.00 -14.46
N ILE A 342 3.62 -2.00 -15.78
CA ILE A 342 4.23 -3.13 -16.53
C ILE A 342 5.63 -3.40 -15.99
N ASN A 343 6.43 -2.36 -15.81
CA ASN A 343 7.81 -2.44 -15.32
C ASN A 343 7.88 -3.15 -13.96
N VAL A 344 7.18 -2.63 -12.94
CA VAL A 344 7.22 -3.22 -11.59
C VAL A 344 6.60 -4.60 -11.53
N THR A 345 5.48 -4.83 -12.24
CA THR A 345 4.76 -6.11 -12.20
C THR A 345 5.62 -7.20 -12.83
N MET A 346 6.23 -6.91 -13.97
CA MET A 346 7.09 -7.87 -14.67
C MET A 346 8.36 -8.15 -13.85
N ALA A 347 9.02 -7.12 -13.32
CA ALA A 347 10.22 -7.29 -12.48
C ALA A 347 9.93 -8.09 -11.21
N ALA A 348 8.79 -7.85 -10.54
CA ALA A 348 8.38 -8.60 -9.36
C ALA A 348 8.13 -10.08 -9.69
N ARG A 349 7.51 -10.38 -10.84
CA ARG A 349 7.28 -11.75 -11.28
C ARG A 349 8.55 -12.48 -11.68
N ILE A 350 9.44 -11.83 -12.45
CA ILE A 350 10.75 -12.40 -12.78
C ILE A 350 11.50 -12.71 -11.49
N CYS A 351 11.55 -11.78 -10.54
CA CYS A 351 12.23 -12.03 -9.28
C CYS A 351 11.59 -13.19 -8.50
N SER A 352 10.26 -13.26 -8.43
CA SER A 352 9.55 -14.37 -7.77
C SER A 352 9.90 -15.73 -8.39
N GLN A 353 9.90 -15.85 -9.73
CA GLN A 353 10.25 -17.10 -10.41
C GLN A 353 11.76 -17.41 -10.28
N ALA A 354 12.62 -16.44 -10.58
CA ALA A 354 14.07 -16.61 -10.62
C ALA A 354 14.65 -16.90 -9.24
N LEU A 355 14.31 -16.06 -8.25
CA LEU A 355 14.90 -16.10 -6.91
C LEU A 355 14.12 -17.01 -5.96
N CYS A 356 12.78 -17.03 -6.04
CA CYS A 356 11.91 -17.68 -5.06
C CYS A 356 11.11 -18.88 -5.62
N GLN A 357 11.40 -19.31 -6.85
CA GLN A 357 10.76 -20.44 -7.52
C GLN A 357 9.22 -20.38 -7.49
N ASP A 358 8.65 -19.19 -7.70
CA ASP A 358 7.21 -18.90 -7.67
C ASP A 358 6.54 -19.17 -6.30
N ALA A 359 7.32 -19.54 -5.26
CA ALA A 359 6.83 -19.87 -3.92
C ALA A 359 6.93 -18.69 -2.93
N GLY A 360 7.40 -17.52 -3.38
CA GLY A 360 7.52 -16.33 -2.55
C GLY A 360 7.64 -15.03 -3.33
N ALA A 361 7.45 -13.92 -2.62
CA ALA A 361 7.68 -12.58 -3.13
C ALA A 361 9.06 -12.08 -2.74
N CYS A 362 9.75 -11.42 -3.67
CA CYS A 362 11.02 -10.78 -3.38
C CYS A 362 10.85 -9.57 -2.46
N ALA A 363 11.71 -9.46 -1.46
CA ALA A 363 11.82 -8.31 -0.58
C ALA A 363 13.27 -7.88 -0.42
N ARG A 364 13.53 -6.62 -0.15
CA ARG A 364 14.90 -6.12 0.03
C ARG A 364 15.59 -6.84 1.20
N LYS A 365 16.83 -7.31 0.99
CA LYS A 365 17.69 -7.80 2.09
C LYS A 365 17.93 -6.71 3.12
N LYS A 366 18.23 -5.50 2.65
CA LYS A 366 18.36 -4.30 3.47
C LYS A 366 17.09 -3.47 3.35
N TRP A 367 16.23 -3.54 4.35
CA TRP A 367 14.91 -2.89 4.31
C TRP A 367 14.99 -1.38 4.00
N ASN A 368 16.06 -0.70 4.44
CA ASN A 368 16.27 0.74 4.28
C ASN A 368 17.11 1.14 3.06
N SER A 369 17.45 0.20 2.18
CA SER A 369 18.11 0.47 0.91
C SER A 369 17.20 1.21 -0.08
N SER A 370 17.80 1.69 -1.17
CA SER A 370 17.14 2.26 -2.34
C SER A 370 17.06 1.25 -3.50
N ASP A 371 17.08 -0.05 -3.21
CA ASP A 371 16.98 -1.10 -4.24
C ASP A 371 15.51 -1.25 -4.67
N TYR A 372 15.19 -1.35 -5.96
CA TYR A 372 13.80 -1.50 -6.44
C TYR A 372 13.69 -2.64 -7.45
N LEU A 373 12.50 -3.25 -7.53
CA LEU A 373 12.20 -4.24 -8.56
C LEU A 373 11.71 -3.51 -9.80
N HIS A 374 12.65 -3.17 -10.69
CA HIS A 374 12.36 -2.63 -12.02
C HIS A 374 13.09 -3.46 -13.09
N LEU A 375 12.51 -3.52 -14.28
CA LEU A 375 13.19 -3.97 -15.49
C LEU A 375 14.35 -3.03 -15.79
N ASN A 376 15.48 -3.60 -16.20
CA ASN A 376 16.63 -2.83 -16.66
C ASN A 376 16.32 -2.25 -18.05
N PRO A 377 16.22 -0.92 -18.21
CA PRO A 377 15.87 -0.29 -19.48
C PRO A 377 16.94 -0.47 -20.57
N GLU A 378 18.17 -0.86 -20.21
CA GLU A 378 19.22 -1.16 -21.19
C GLU A 378 18.96 -2.50 -21.91
N ASN A 379 18.27 -3.42 -21.26
CA ASN A 379 18.06 -4.79 -21.74
C ASN A 379 16.61 -5.06 -22.15
N ILE A 380 15.64 -4.41 -21.50
CA ILE A 380 14.21 -4.61 -21.74
C ILE A 380 13.53 -3.26 -21.93
N VAL A 381 12.95 -3.07 -23.11
CA VAL A 381 12.23 -1.85 -23.48
C VAL A 381 10.74 -2.15 -23.55
N ILE A 382 9.95 -1.35 -22.81
CA ILE A 382 8.49 -1.35 -22.92
C ILE A 382 8.12 -0.45 -24.10
N GLN A 383 7.46 -1.01 -25.10
CA GLN A 383 7.05 -0.28 -26.30
C GLN A 383 5.54 -0.27 -26.42
N MET A 384 4.99 0.88 -26.85
CA MET A 384 3.60 0.99 -27.24
C MET A 384 3.52 0.80 -28.75
N THR A 385 2.73 -0.17 -29.17
CA THR A 385 2.41 -0.47 -30.57
C THR A 385 1.50 0.61 -31.17
N LYS A 386 1.36 0.62 -32.51
CA LYS A 386 0.49 1.57 -33.22
C LYS A 386 -0.97 1.47 -32.78
N ASP A 387 -1.40 0.28 -32.36
CA ASP A 387 -2.76 0.00 -31.93
C ASP A 387 -3.00 0.36 -30.45
N GLY A 388 -2.00 0.96 -29.78
CA GLY A 388 -2.10 1.42 -28.40
C GLY A 388 -1.80 0.35 -27.34
N LYS A 389 -1.52 -0.89 -27.75
CA LYS A 389 -1.12 -1.98 -26.85
C LYS A 389 0.35 -1.91 -26.47
N TYR A 390 0.72 -2.48 -25.33
CA TYR A 390 2.11 -2.58 -24.89
C TYR A 390 2.74 -3.94 -25.18
N THR A 391 4.01 -3.93 -25.55
CA THR A 391 4.84 -5.12 -25.75
C THR A 391 6.20 -4.94 -25.09
N LEU A 392 6.88 -6.04 -24.79
CA LEU A 392 8.25 -6.03 -24.29
C LEU A 392 9.23 -6.42 -25.40
N GLN A 393 10.28 -5.62 -25.57
CA GLN A 393 11.40 -5.96 -26.45
C GLN A 393 12.64 -6.22 -25.60
N GLY A 394 13.31 -7.35 -25.84
CA GLY A 394 14.53 -7.75 -25.14
C GLY A 394 14.28 -8.78 -24.05
N GLN A 395 15.33 -9.10 -23.29
CA GLN A 395 15.34 -10.15 -22.26
C GLN A 395 16.25 -9.71 -21.10
N PRO A 396 16.02 -10.19 -19.87
CA PRO A 396 16.94 -9.93 -18.76
C PRO A 396 18.35 -10.45 -19.09
N ALA A 397 19.36 -9.62 -18.84
CA ALA A 397 20.75 -10.07 -18.87
C ALA A 397 21.08 -10.86 -17.60
N PHE A 398 22.20 -11.57 -17.62
CA PHE A 398 22.69 -12.33 -16.47
C PHE A 398 22.88 -11.43 -15.23
N GLN A 399 23.45 -10.23 -15.41
CA GLN A 399 23.63 -9.27 -14.32
C GLN A 399 22.32 -8.79 -13.72
N ASP A 400 21.26 -8.66 -14.53
CA ASP A 400 19.93 -8.26 -14.03
C ASP A 400 19.40 -9.31 -13.05
N LEU A 401 19.59 -10.58 -13.39
CA LEU A 401 19.17 -11.70 -12.56
C LEU A 401 20.08 -11.87 -11.33
N GLN A 402 21.40 -11.67 -11.47
CA GLN A 402 22.35 -11.69 -10.36
C GLN A 402 22.07 -10.58 -9.34
N MET A 403 21.65 -9.40 -9.80
CA MET A 403 21.22 -8.31 -8.91
C MET A 403 20.06 -8.72 -7.99
N PHE A 404 19.16 -9.60 -8.42
CA PHE A 404 18.11 -10.13 -7.54
C PHE A 404 18.70 -10.91 -6.36
N ILE A 405 19.66 -11.79 -6.63
CA ILE A 405 20.37 -12.55 -5.58
C ILE A 405 21.12 -11.60 -4.65
N GLU A 406 21.75 -10.55 -5.17
CA GLU A 406 22.54 -9.63 -4.34
C GLU A 406 21.70 -8.75 -3.43
N LYS A 407 20.56 -8.24 -3.91
CA LYS A 407 19.79 -7.18 -3.26
C LYS A 407 18.51 -7.65 -2.57
N PHE A 408 17.95 -8.78 -2.99
CA PHE A 408 16.65 -9.28 -2.53
C PHE A 408 16.75 -10.65 -1.86
N ASP A 409 15.80 -10.90 -0.97
CA ASP A 409 15.56 -12.16 -0.28
C ASP A 409 14.14 -12.63 -0.60
N CYS A 410 13.85 -13.89 -0.31
CA CYS A 410 12.53 -14.46 -0.50
C CYS A 410 11.70 -14.36 0.78
N HIS A 411 10.50 -13.81 0.65
CA HIS A 411 9.46 -13.97 1.63
C HIS A 411 8.41 -14.95 1.09
N CYS A 412 8.38 -16.16 1.63
CA CYS A 412 7.56 -17.26 1.14
C CYS A 412 6.08 -16.98 1.35
N TYR A 413 5.24 -17.44 0.43
CA TYR A 413 3.81 -17.36 0.62
C TYR A 413 3.35 -18.27 1.76
N ALA A 414 2.32 -17.85 2.49
CA ALA A 414 1.76 -18.61 3.60
C ALA A 414 1.42 -20.05 3.18
N GLY A 415 1.93 -21.04 3.92
CA GLY A 415 1.79 -22.46 3.60
C GLY A 415 2.71 -22.99 2.49
N HIS A 416 3.66 -22.20 1.99
CA HIS A 416 4.73 -22.64 1.11
C HIS A 416 6.08 -22.59 1.84
N SER A 417 7.03 -23.41 1.38
CA SER A 417 8.45 -23.31 1.74
C SER A 417 9.20 -22.85 0.51
N CYS A 418 10.09 -21.89 0.69
CA CYS A 418 10.92 -21.33 -0.37
C CYS A 418 12.27 -20.94 0.24
N GLU A 419 13.32 -21.03 -0.57
CA GLU A 419 14.65 -20.52 -0.21
C GLU A 419 15.17 -19.70 -1.38
N PRO A 420 15.87 -18.58 -1.13
CA PRO A 420 16.44 -17.79 -2.20
C PRO A 420 17.45 -18.64 -2.96
N ARG A 421 17.31 -18.69 -4.29
CA ARG A 421 18.28 -19.32 -5.18
C ARG A 421 19.66 -18.69 -4.95
N ALA A 422 20.66 -19.54 -4.73
CA ALA A 422 22.02 -19.09 -4.41
C ALA A 422 22.88 -18.81 -5.65
N ASP A 423 22.68 -19.60 -6.72
CA ASP A 423 23.38 -19.45 -7.99
C ASP A 423 22.39 -19.22 -9.13
N ILE A 424 22.65 -18.19 -9.93
CA ILE A 424 21.81 -17.84 -11.06
C ILE A 424 21.99 -18.79 -12.24
N ASN A 425 23.10 -19.53 -12.29
CA ASN A 425 23.37 -20.58 -13.28
C ASN A 425 22.35 -21.73 -13.22
N ASP A 426 21.69 -21.90 -12.07
CA ASP A 426 20.65 -22.91 -11.89
C ASP A 426 19.30 -22.49 -12.54
N ILE A 427 19.21 -21.28 -13.13
CA ILE A 427 18.03 -20.85 -13.89
C ILE A 427 18.14 -21.38 -15.31
N HIS A 428 17.49 -22.50 -15.58
CA HIS A 428 17.46 -23.08 -16.93
C HIS A 428 16.33 -22.54 -17.82
N TYR A 429 15.33 -21.92 -17.19
CA TYR A 429 14.12 -21.47 -17.84
C TYR A 429 13.47 -20.33 -17.06
N LEU A 430 13.05 -19.29 -17.77
CA LEU A 430 12.25 -18.19 -17.24
C LEU A 430 11.12 -17.93 -18.22
N HIS A 431 9.88 -17.99 -17.77
CA HIS A 431 8.71 -17.66 -18.57
C HIS A 431 7.68 -16.93 -17.71
N VAL A 432 7.55 -15.65 -17.99
CA VAL A 432 6.75 -14.72 -17.21
C VAL A 432 5.90 -13.88 -18.14
N CYS A 433 4.58 -13.93 -17.96
CA CYS A 433 3.60 -13.26 -18.81
C CYS A 433 2.56 -12.52 -18.01
N ILE A 434 2.46 -11.20 -18.12
CA ILE A 434 1.35 -10.40 -17.55
C ILE A 434 0.08 -10.60 -18.39
N SER A 435 0.23 -10.58 -19.71
CA SER A 435 -0.80 -10.88 -20.72
C SER A 435 -0.13 -11.59 -21.90
N GLU A 436 -0.89 -12.04 -22.90
CA GLU A 436 -0.34 -12.70 -24.10
C GLU A 436 0.70 -11.83 -24.83
N ASP A 437 0.47 -10.51 -24.88
CA ASP A 437 1.35 -9.54 -25.57
C ASP A 437 2.52 -9.03 -24.69
N ILE A 438 2.49 -9.31 -23.38
CA ILE A 438 3.46 -8.82 -22.38
C ILE A 438 4.10 -10.02 -21.67
N CYS A 439 5.01 -10.66 -22.39
CA CYS A 439 5.73 -11.86 -21.95
C CYS A 439 7.24 -11.70 -22.08
N ILE A 440 7.96 -12.38 -21.19
CA ILE A 440 9.40 -12.62 -21.28
C ILE A 440 9.64 -14.12 -21.21
N HIS A 441 10.46 -14.60 -22.14
CA HIS A 441 10.89 -15.98 -22.20
C HIS A 441 12.42 -16.05 -22.35
N VAL A 442 13.09 -16.76 -21.45
CA VAL A 442 14.53 -17.04 -21.48
C VAL A 442 14.73 -18.55 -21.39
N SER A 443 15.59 -19.09 -22.25
CA SER A 443 15.88 -20.53 -22.30
C SER A 443 17.35 -20.82 -22.01
N SER A 444 17.67 -22.04 -21.60
CA SER A 444 19.04 -22.44 -21.24
C SER A 444 20.11 -22.08 -22.29
N ASN A 445 19.79 -22.15 -23.59
CA ASN A 445 20.74 -21.81 -24.67
C ASN A 445 21.01 -20.29 -24.79
N SER A 446 20.10 -19.43 -24.34
CA SER A 446 20.31 -17.99 -24.33
C SER A 446 21.16 -17.54 -23.15
N LEU A 447 21.06 -18.21 -22.00
CA LEU A 447 21.87 -17.91 -20.80
C LEU A 447 23.33 -18.34 -20.95
N SER A 448 23.60 -19.51 -21.53
CA SER A 448 24.97 -19.96 -21.85
C SER A 448 25.67 -19.07 -22.90
N ASN A 449 24.91 -18.44 -23.80
CA ASN A 449 25.44 -17.47 -24.75
C ASN A 449 25.73 -16.09 -24.11
N ILE A 450 25.06 -15.76 -23.00
CA ILE A 450 25.34 -14.55 -22.22
C ILE A 450 26.70 -14.69 -21.52
N GLU A 451 26.96 -15.81 -20.84
CA GLU A 451 28.29 -16.11 -20.25
C GLU A 451 29.42 -16.03 -21.29
N ALA A 452 29.23 -16.64 -22.47
CA ALA A 452 30.23 -16.63 -23.54
C ALA A 452 30.46 -15.24 -24.17
N SER A 453 29.46 -14.36 -24.12
CA SER A 453 29.59 -12.97 -24.59
C SER A 453 30.34 -12.09 -23.60
N GLU A 454 30.21 -12.35 -22.30
CA GLU A 454 30.95 -11.65 -21.23
C GLU A 454 32.41 -12.08 -21.14
N GLU A 455 32.73 -13.37 -21.29
CA GLU A 455 34.13 -13.81 -21.39
C GLU A 455 34.86 -13.12 -22.56
N LYS A 456 34.15 -12.91 -23.68
CA LYS A 456 34.67 -12.13 -24.82
C LYS A 456 34.85 -10.65 -24.53
N ILE A 457 33.98 -10.04 -23.71
CA ILE A 457 34.08 -8.62 -23.32
C ILE A 457 35.19 -8.41 -22.27
N LEU A 458 35.33 -9.33 -21.30
CA LEU A 458 36.43 -9.29 -20.33
C LEU A 458 37.79 -9.52 -21.00
N SER A 459 37.87 -10.39 -22.02
CA SER A 459 39.10 -10.62 -22.78
C SER A 459 39.55 -9.43 -23.64
N ASN A 460 38.69 -8.44 -23.90
CA ASN A 460 38.98 -7.30 -24.78
C ASN A 460 39.21 -5.96 -24.04
N ARG A 461 39.24 -5.94 -22.71
CA ARG A 461 39.64 -4.75 -21.95
C ARG A 461 41.16 -4.63 -21.86
N THR A 462 41.77 -3.95 -22.84
CA THR A 462 43.08 -3.33 -22.66
C THR A 462 42.98 -2.27 -21.55
N VAL A 463 43.82 -2.44 -20.54
CA VAL A 463 43.92 -1.58 -19.35
C VAL A 463 44.32 -0.16 -19.77
N PHE A 464 43.40 0.80 -19.65
CA PHE A 464 43.74 2.22 -19.58
C PHE A 464 43.74 2.66 -18.11
N SER A 465 44.94 2.88 -17.60
CA SER A 465 45.21 3.52 -16.32
C SER A 465 44.88 5.02 -16.41
N PHE A 466 43.99 5.50 -15.56
CA PHE A 466 43.85 6.94 -15.28
C PHE A 466 44.48 7.25 -13.91
N THR A 467 45.71 7.73 -13.96
CA THR A 467 46.40 8.38 -12.84
C THR A 467 45.75 9.72 -12.51
N SER A 468 45.51 9.97 -11.22
CA SER A 468 45.03 11.24 -10.69
C SER A 468 46.12 12.32 -10.65
N GLN A 469 45.77 13.55 -11.01
CA GLN A 469 46.33 14.84 -10.55
C GLN A 469 45.40 15.94 -11.14
N SER A 470 45.08 17.07 -10.52
CA SER A 470 45.78 17.85 -9.49
C SER A 470 44.82 18.84 -8.80
N LYS A 471 45.24 19.25 -7.59
CA LYS A 471 44.66 20.27 -6.70
C LYS A 471 44.67 21.66 -7.35
N VAL A 472 43.63 22.46 -7.10
CA VAL A 472 43.68 23.93 -7.22
C VAL A 472 43.58 24.53 -5.81
N THR A 473 44.62 25.25 -5.44
CA THR A 473 44.78 25.99 -4.18
C THR A 473 44.24 27.41 -4.37
N LEU A 474 43.35 27.87 -3.49
CA LEU A 474 43.07 29.31 -3.34
C LEU A 474 44.23 29.97 -2.58
N SER A 475 44.70 31.10 -3.10
CA SER A 475 45.59 32.03 -2.40
C SER A 475 44.91 33.39 -2.30
N THR A 476 44.96 33.91 -1.09
CA THR A 476 44.42 35.19 -0.62
C THR A 476 45.47 36.30 -0.65
N HIS A 477 44.98 37.53 -0.91
CA HIS A 477 45.42 38.85 -0.39
C HIS A 477 46.63 39.56 -1.02
N PRO A 478 46.72 40.92 -0.89
CA PRO A 478 45.95 41.85 -0.03
C PRO A 478 44.62 42.33 -0.61
#